data_AF-A0A165MWS2-F1
#
_entry.id   AF-A0A165MWS2-F1
#
_cell.length_a   1.000
_cell.length_b   1.000
_cell.length_c   1.000
_cell.angle_alpha   90.00
_cell.angle_beta   90.00
_cell.angle_gamma   90.00
#
_symmetry.space_group_name_H-M   'P 1'
#
loop_
_entity.id
_entity.type
_entity.pdbx_description
1 polymer ?
#
loop_
_entity_poly.entity_id
_entity_poly.type
_entity_poly.pdbx_seq_one_letter_code
_entity_poly.pdbx_strand_id
1 'polypeptide(L)' 'YPRLSRMALDYLSIPATSVDVERTFSKGRTLLSHIRNRLSAQSTRALLCLNSWIPLNIVKTSDI' A
#
# COMPACT_ATOMS: atom_id res chain seq x y z
N TYR A 1 -2.77 30.21 7.87
CA TYR A 1 -1.33 29.91 8.08
C TYR A 1 -0.86 28.79 7.15
N PRO A 2 -0.47 29.08 5.90
CA PRO A 2 -0.18 28.04 4.90
C PRO A 2 1.01 27.12 5.25
N ARG A 3 1.97 27.60 6.05
CA ARG A 3 3.14 26.81 6.49
C ARG A 3 2.83 25.93 7.70
N LEU A 4 2.05 26.45 8.65
CA LEU A 4 1.65 25.70 9.85
C LEU A 4 0.69 24.56 9.49
N SER A 5 -0.24 24.80 8.56
CA SER A 5 -1.14 23.75 8.08
C SER A 5 -0.39 22.62 7.38
N ARG A 6 0.68 22.92 6.62
CA ARG A 6 1.51 21.89 6.00
C ARG A 6 2.25 21.06 7.04
N MET A 7 2.87 21.71 8.03
CA MET A 7 3.54 21.01 9.14
C MET A 7 2.58 20.10 9.90
N ALA A 8 1.37 20.58 10.21
CA ALA A 8 0.36 19.77 10.88
C ALA A 8 -0.06 18.55 10.06
N LEU A 9 -0.25 18.71 8.74
CA LEU A 9 -0.55 17.59 7.85
C LEU A 9 0.59 16.56 7.83
N ASP A 10 1.84 17.01 7.76
CA ASP A 10 3.00 16.12 7.77
C ASP A 10 3.02 15.27 9.05
N TYR A 11 2.84 15.88 10.23
CA TYR A 11 2.80 15.14 11.51
C TYR A 11 1.59 14.22 11.66
N LEU A 12 0.40 14.69 11.28
CA LEU A 12 -0.84 13.92 11.43
C LEU A 12 -0.95 12.79 10.39
N SER A 13 -0.20 12.84 9.30
CA SER A 13 -0.16 11.78 8.28
C SER A 13 0.66 10.56 8.69
N ILE A 14 1.52 10.69 9.72
CA ILE A 14 2.33 9.60 10.23
C ILE A 14 1.41 8.62 10.96
N PRO A 15 1.34 7.35 10.56
CA PRO A 15 0.54 6.36 11.27
C PRO A 15 1.10 6.18 12.68
N ALA A 16 0.24 6.24 13.69
CA ALA A 16 0.65 6.09 15.09
C ALA A 16 1.12 4.66 15.43
N THR A 17 0.84 3.68 14.57
CA THR A 17 1.16 2.27 14.79
C THR A 17 1.60 1.57 13.49
N SER A 18 2.30 0.45 13.62
CA SER A 18 2.71 -0.42 12.49
C SER A 18 1.56 -1.26 11.90
N VAL A 19 0.34 -1.15 12.44
CA VAL A 19 -0.79 -2.01 12.11
C VAL A 19 -1.13 -1.99 10.62
N ASP A 20 -1.06 -0.83 9.97
CA ASP A 20 -1.36 -0.72 8.53
C ASP A 20 -0.33 -1.46 7.67
N VAL A 21 0.94 -1.42 8.09
CA VAL A 21 2.04 -2.12 7.43
C VAL A 21 1.90 -3.64 7.65
N GLU A 22 1.64 -4.07 8.87
CA GLU A 22 1.39 -5.47 9.21
C GLU A 22 0.18 -6.05 8.48
N ARG A 23 -0.90 -5.28 8.37
CA ARG A 23 -2.09 -5.67 7.60
C ARG A 23 -1.76 -5.86 6.12
N THR A 24 -0.93 -4.99 5.55
CA THR A 24 -0.47 -5.10 4.17
C THR A 24 0.40 -6.34 3.96
N PHE A 25 1.33 -6.62 4.87
CA PHE A 25 2.16 -7.84 4.81
C PHE A 25 1.35 -9.12 5.02
N SER A 26 0.37 -9.10 5.92
CA SER A 26 -0.54 -10.25 6.15
C SER A 26 -1.33 -10.58 4.88
N LYS A 27 -1.90 -9.57 4.20
CA LYS A 27 -2.53 -9.73 2.89
C LYS A 27 -1.55 -10.22 1.83
N GLY A 28 -0.33 -9.70 1.84
CA GLY A 28 0.76 -10.12 0.94
C GLY A 28 1.13 -11.58 1.09
N ARG A 29 1.12 -12.11 2.32
CA ARG A 29 1.36 -13.53 2.59
C ARG A 29 0.31 -14.42 1.91
N THR A 30 -0.95 -14.00 1.87
CA THR A 30 -2.00 -14.71 1.13
C THR A 30 -1.74 -14.69 -0.37
N LEU A 31 -1.29 -13.57 -0.95
CA LEU A 31 -0.92 -13.48 -2.37
C LEU A 31 0.27 -14.38 -2.72
N LEU A 32 1.31 -14.36 -1.89
CA LEU A 32 2.50 -15.23 -2.01
C LEU A 32 2.14 -16.72 -1.90
N SER A 33 1.22 -17.05 -1.00
CA SER A 33 0.76 -18.43 -0.77
C SER A 33 -0.15 -18.94 -1.91
N HIS A 34 -1.12 -18.15 -2.37
CA HIS A 34 -2.11 -18.58 -3.36
C HIS A 34 -1.58 -18.61 -4.81
N ILE A 35 -0.59 -17.78 -5.17
CA ILE A 35 -0.17 -17.59 -6.58
C ILE A 35 1.07 -18.45 -6.97
N ARG A 36 1.54 -19.36 -6.11
CA ARG A 36 2.63 -20.34 -6.35
C ARG A 36 4.04 -19.72 -6.53
N ASN A 37 4.90 -19.93 -5.52
CA ASN A 37 6.37 -20.14 -5.48
C ASN A 37 7.38 -19.50 -6.48
N ARG A 38 6.98 -18.65 -7.43
CA ARG A 38 7.88 -18.09 -8.46
C ARG A 38 7.69 -16.60 -8.75
N LEU A 39 6.87 -15.90 -7.95
CA LEU A 39 6.75 -14.46 -8.08
C LEU A 39 8.01 -13.78 -7.54
N SER A 40 8.64 -12.94 -8.35
CA SER A 40 9.77 -12.14 -7.90
C SER A 40 9.34 -11.15 -6.81
N ALA A 41 10.25 -10.77 -5.91
CA ALA A 41 9.97 -9.76 -4.89
C ALA A 41 9.40 -8.45 -5.49
N GLN A 42 9.87 -8.09 -6.70
CA GLN A 42 9.40 -6.91 -7.42
C GLN A 42 7.93 -7.05 -7.85
N SER A 43 7.56 -8.20 -8.42
CA SER A 43 6.18 -8.49 -8.83
C SER A 43 5.24 -8.51 -7.62
N THR A 44 5.69 -9.07 -6.49
CA THR A 44 4.90 -9.11 -5.25
C THR A 44 4.65 -7.71 -4.71
N ARG A 45 5.67 -6.85 -4.73
CA ARG A 45 5.55 -5.44 -4.31
C ARG A 45 4.58 -4.67 -5.23
N ALA A 46 4.68 -4.85 -6.54
CA ALA A 46 3.77 -4.21 -7.49
C ALA A 46 2.31 -4.61 -7.26
N LEU A 47 2.03 -5.90 -7.04
CA LEU A 47 0.69 -6.39 -6.72
C LEU A 47 0.15 -5.84 -5.39
N LEU A 48 1.01 -5.72 -4.37
CA LEU A 48 0.62 -5.12 -3.09
C LEU A 48 0.23 -3.65 -3.25
N CYS A 49 1.00 -2.87 -4.03
CA CYS A 49 0.67 -1.48 -4.34
C CYS A 49 -0.61 -1.36 -5.17
N LEU A 50 -0.79 -2.19 -6.20
CA LEU A 50 -2.02 -2.17 -7.01
C LEU A 50 -3.25 -2.48 -6.15
N ASN A 51 -3.16 -3.47 -5.27
CA ASN A 51 -4.26 -3.82 -4.36
C ASN A 51 -4.62 -2.70 -3.38
N SER A 52 -3.67 -1.83 -3.00
CA SER A 52 -3.97 -0.66 -2.16
C SER A 52 -4.48 0.54 -2.96
N TRP A 53 -4.03 0.70 -4.21
CA TRP A 53 -4.36 1.86 -5.06
C TRP A 53 -5.68 1.76 -5.80
N ILE A 54 -6.10 0.56 -6.23
CA ILE A 54 -7.37 0.36 -6.94
C ILE A 54 -8.57 0.83 -6.08
N PRO A 55 -8.70 0.45 -4.79
CA PRO A 55 -9.79 0.95 -3.94
C PRO A 55 -9.74 2.46 -3.69
N LEU A 56 -8.54 3.06 -3.74
CA LEU A 56 -8.33 4.50 -3.61
C LEU A 56 -8.59 5.26 -4.92
N ASN A 57 -8.94 4.56 -6.00
CA ASN A 57 -9.16 5.11 -7.34
C ASN A 57 -7.96 5.90 -7.89
N ILE A 58 -6.75 5.55 -7.43
CA ILE A 58 -5.49 6.16 -7.87
C ILE A 58 -5.07 5.57 -9.23
N VAL A 59 -5.41 4.29 -9.46
CA VAL A 59 -5.14 3.55 -10.70
C VAL A 59 -6.46 2.99 -11.21
N LYS A 60 -6.78 3.22 -12.47
CA LYS A 60 -7.96 2.63 -13.11
C LYS A 60 -7.58 1.26 -13.67
N THR A 61 -8.52 0.32 -13.64
CA THR A 61 -8.33 -1.01 -14.23
C THR A 61 -8.21 -0.98 -15.76
N SER A 62 -8.51 0.16 -16.40
CA SER A 62 -8.23 0.41 -17.81
C SER A 62 -6.77 0.69 -18.12
N ASP A 63 -5.97 1.07 -17.11
CA ASP A 63 -4.59 1.52 -17.25
C ASP A 63 -3.58 0.37 -17.03
N ILE A 64 -4.07 -0.84 -16.80
CA ILE A 64 -3.33 -2.09 -16.59
C ILE A 64 -3.53 -2.99 -17.81
#